data_AF-A0A7V0QIV5-F1
#
_entry.id   AF-A0A7V0QIV5-F1
#
_cell.length_a   1.000
_cell.length_b   1.000
_cell.length_c   1.000
_cell.angle_alpha   90.00
_cell.angle_beta   90.00
_cell.angle_gamma   90.00
#
_symmetry.space_group_name_H-M   'P 1'
#
loop_
_entity.id
_entity.type
_entity.pdbx_description
1 polymer ?
#
loop_
_entity_poly.entity_id
_entity_poly.type
_entity_poly.pdbx_seq_one_letter_code
_entity_poly.pdbx_strand_id
1 'polypeptide(L)'
;MKKLALLIVILSGGLLLYATKDFPPWGDPHSPASMHVSPRYLMKSLEETGVPNVVTSILADYRGYDTMFETTVIFCAGIACFMLLRKFEAQSKDVYYRHIPTGITIHVKGGKQIPPTSKEFEKIDAIWTPYDLIINTVSRFLVPFIQLFALYVIA
;
A
#
# COMPACT_ATOMS: atom_id res chain seq x y z
N MET A 1 16.69 6.87 31.14
CA MET A 1 16.03 6.18 30.03
C MET A 1 16.38 6.76 28.65
N LYS A 2 15.99 7.99 28.28
CA LYS A 2 16.29 8.55 26.93
C LYS A 2 17.78 8.63 26.58
N LYS A 3 18.64 9.06 27.52
CA LYS A 3 20.11 9.12 27.33
C LYS A 3 20.73 7.74 27.12
N LEU A 4 20.22 6.71 27.83
CA LEU A 4 20.66 5.32 27.68
C LEU A 4 20.25 4.76 26.32
N ALA A 5 19.00 5.01 25.90
CA ALA A 5 18.52 4.63 24.57
C ALA A 5 19.33 5.29 23.46
N LEU A 6 19.64 6.59 23.60
CA LEU A 6 20.50 7.31 22.65
C LEU A 6 21.91 6.70 22.57
N LEU A 7 22.49 6.36 23.72
CA LEU A 7 23.80 5.71 23.78
C LEU A 7 23.77 4.34 23.09
N ILE A 8 22.72 3.54 23.28
CA ILE A 8 22.55 2.26 22.59
C ILE A 8 22.46 2.46 21.07
N VAL A 9 21.65 3.41 20.59
CA VAL A 9 21.53 3.71 19.16
C VAL A 9 22.86 4.13 18.55
N ILE A 10 23.62 5.00 19.24
CA ILE A 10 24.94 5.44 18.78
C ILE A 10 25.92 4.28 18.74
N LEU A 11 25.93 3.41 19.76
CA LEU A 11 26.79 2.23 19.79
C LEU A 11 26.43 1.24 18.69
N SER A 12 25.14 0.94 18.50
CA SER A 12 24.67 0.06 17.43
C SER A 12 24.98 0.64 16.05
N GLY A 13 24.76 1.94 15.84
CA GLY A 13 25.10 2.63 14.59
C GLY A 13 26.61 2.61 14.33
N GLY A 14 27.42 2.88 15.36
CA GLY A 14 28.88 2.79 15.29
C GLY A 14 29.37 1.38 14.95
N LEU A 15 28.75 0.34 15.53
CA LEU A 15 29.06 -1.05 15.22
C LEU A 15 28.71 -1.40 13.76
N LEU A 16 27.54 -0.96 13.26
CA LEU A 16 27.15 -1.16 11.86
C LEU A 16 28.12 -0.46 10.90
N LEU A 17 28.54 0.78 11.21
CA LEU A 17 29.54 1.51 10.44
C LEU A 17 30.93 0.87 10.50
N TYR A 18 31.28 0.24 11.62
CA TYR A 18 32.54 -0.50 11.72
C TYR A 18 32.51 -1.74 10.82
N ALA A 19 31.39 -2.48 10.80
CA ALA A 19 31.22 -3.69 9.99
C ALA A 19 31.26 -3.44 8.47
N THR A 20 30.98 -2.23 8.00
CA THR A 20 31.08 -1.92 6.56
C THR A 20 32.51 -2.00 6.03
N LYS A 21 33.53 -1.98 6.90
CA LYS A 21 34.93 -2.17 6.50
C LYS A 21 35.21 -3.57 5.95
N ASP A 22 34.39 -4.56 6.32
CA ASP A 22 34.53 -5.94 5.84
C ASP A 22 33.85 -6.15 4.47
N PHE A 23 33.22 -5.12 3.91
CA PHE A 23 32.58 -5.23 2.60
C PHE A 23 33.61 -5.27 1.48
N PRO A 24 33.37 -6.07 0.42
CA PRO A 24 34.19 -6.02 -0.78
C PRO A 24 34.27 -4.60 -1.35
N PRO A 25 35.42 -4.22 -1.96
CA PRO A 25 35.52 -2.96 -2.69
C PRO A 25 34.42 -2.86 -3.75
N TRP A 26 33.99 -1.63 -4.01
CA TRP A 26 32.98 -1.38 -5.04
C TRP A 26 33.44 -1.92 -6.40
N GLY A 27 32.63 -2.80 -6.99
CA GLY A 27 32.91 -3.39 -8.31
C GLY A 27 33.96 -4.50 -8.30
N ASP A 28 34.36 -5.05 -7.14
CA ASP A 28 35.28 -6.18 -7.08
C ASP A 28 34.68 -7.42 -7.78
N PRO A 29 35.29 -7.91 -8.88
CA PRO A 29 34.84 -9.12 -9.57
C PRO A 29 34.89 -10.37 -8.69
N HIS A 30 35.74 -10.38 -7.66
CA HIS A 30 35.91 -11.50 -6.73
C HIS A 30 34.95 -11.42 -5.54
N SER A 31 34.02 -10.47 -5.52
CA SER A 31 33.00 -10.41 -4.46
C SER A 31 32.18 -11.71 -4.44
N PRO A 32 31.78 -12.23 -3.26
CA PRO A 32 31.06 -13.50 -3.16
C PRO A 32 29.80 -13.58 -4.03
N ALA A 33 29.07 -12.46 -4.19
CA ALA A 33 27.89 -12.39 -5.04
C ALA A 33 28.23 -12.50 -6.53
N SER A 34 29.32 -11.85 -6.97
CA SER A 34 29.79 -11.83 -8.36
C SER A 34 30.39 -13.16 -8.83
N MET A 35 30.86 -14.01 -7.92
CA MET A 35 31.55 -15.26 -8.28
C MET A 35 30.62 -16.42 -8.60
N HIS A 36 29.44 -16.50 -7.97
CA HIS A 36 28.56 -17.67 -8.08
C HIS A 36 27.12 -17.31 -8.44
N VAL A 37 26.51 -16.42 -7.67
CA VAL A 37 25.07 -16.14 -7.75
C VAL A 37 24.74 -15.30 -8.98
N SER A 38 25.45 -14.18 -9.18
CA SER A 38 25.19 -13.30 -10.33
C SER A 38 25.44 -13.98 -11.67
N PRO A 39 26.55 -14.70 -11.91
CA PRO A 39 26.78 -15.37 -13.20
C PRO A 39 25.71 -16.41 -13.52
N ARG A 40 25.24 -17.19 -12.53
CA ARG A 40 24.17 -18.18 -12.71
C ARG A 40 22.87 -17.50 -13.13
N TYR A 41 22.40 -16.50 -12.38
CA TYR A 41 21.16 -15.80 -12.71
C TYR A 41 21.23 -15.11 -14.07
N LEU A 42 22.34 -14.45 -14.40
CA LEU A 42 22.48 -13.75 -15.68
C LEU A 42 22.54 -14.71 -16.87
N MET A 43 23.23 -15.85 -16.75
CA MET A 43 23.42 -16.77 -17.87
C MET A 43 22.33 -17.84 -18.00
N LYS A 44 21.71 -18.25 -16.90
CA LYS A 44 20.78 -19.40 -16.86
C LYS A 44 19.32 -19.05 -16.60
N SER A 45 18.99 -17.81 -16.22
CA SER A 45 17.60 -17.40 -15.94
C SER A 45 16.65 -17.77 -17.08
N LEU A 46 16.99 -17.42 -18.32
CA LEU A 46 16.09 -17.68 -19.45
C LEU A 46 15.90 -19.18 -19.71
N GLU A 47 16.95 -19.99 -19.55
CA GLU A 47 16.91 -21.45 -19.74
C GLU A 47 16.11 -22.15 -18.63
N GLU A 48 16.23 -21.69 -17.39
CA GLU A 48 15.65 -22.34 -16.21
C GLU A 48 14.22 -21.90 -15.90
N THR A 49 13.88 -20.65 -16.23
CA THR A 49 12.60 -20.03 -15.85
C THR A 49 11.73 -19.70 -17.06
N GLY A 50 12.31 -19.60 -18.26
CA GLY A 50 11.62 -19.12 -19.46
C GLY A 50 11.30 -17.62 -19.43
N VAL A 51 11.69 -16.89 -18.38
CA VAL A 51 11.43 -15.47 -18.20
C VAL A 51 12.66 -14.66 -18.61
N PRO A 52 12.55 -13.72 -19.58
CA PRO A 52 13.69 -12.95 -20.07
C PRO A 52 14.16 -11.87 -19.08
N ASN A 53 13.27 -11.38 -18.22
CA ASN A 53 13.63 -10.41 -17.20
C ASN A 53 14.22 -11.13 -15.98
N VAL A 54 15.53 -10.93 -15.78
CA VAL A 54 16.31 -11.58 -14.71
C VAL A 54 15.84 -11.16 -13.31
N VAL A 55 15.32 -9.93 -13.14
CA VAL A 55 14.86 -9.48 -11.82
C VAL A 55 13.56 -10.21 -11.45
N THR A 56 12.61 -10.28 -12.39
CA THR A 56 11.33 -10.95 -12.13
C THR A 56 11.51 -12.45 -11.94
N SER A 57 12.41 -13.09 -12.68
CA SER A 57 12.71 -14.52 -12.50
C SER A 57 13.38 -14.81 -11.15
N ILE A 58 14.25 -13.91 -10.68
CA ILE A 58 14.83 -14.02 -9.33
C ILE A 58 13.73 -13.91 -8.27
N LEU A 59 12.86 -12.90 -8.36
CA LEU A 59 11.83 -12.67 -7.35
C LEU A 59 10.74 -13.75 -7.33
N ALA A 60 10.33 -14.25 -8.49
CA ALA A 60 9.22 -15.20 -8.61
C ALA A 60 9.68 -16.66 -8.57
N ASP A 61 10.76 -17.02 -9.29
CA ASP A 61 11.17 -18.41 -9.46
C ASP A 61 12.28 -18.82 -8.49
N TYR A 62 13.43 -18.12 -8.52
CA TYR A 62 14.57 -18.51 -7.67
C TYR A 62 14.36 -18.20 -6.19
N ARG A 63 13.74 -17.06 -5.87
CA ARG A 63 13.50 -16.56 -4.51
C ARG A 63 12.02 -16.30 -4.26
N GLY A 64 11.15 -17.11 -4.87
CA GLY A 64 9.70 -17.01 -4.74
C GLY A 64 9.20 -17.04 -3.30
N TYR A 65 9.88 -17.76 -2.39
CA TYR A 65 9.52 -17.78 -0.97
C TYR A 65 9.65 -16.41 -0.29
N ASP A 66 10.69 -15.62 -0.63
CA ASP A 66 10.87 -14.29 -0.04
C ASP A 66 9.70 -13.38 -0.44
N THR A 67 9.30 -13.41 -1.72
CA THR A 67 8.15 -12.66 -2.25
C THR A 67 6.81 -13.17 -1.70
N MET A 68 6.66 -14.48 -1.51
CA MET A 68 5.47 -15.08 -0.89
C MET A 68 5.29 -14.59 0.56
N PHE A 69 6.38 -14.53 1.32
CA PHE A 69 6.30 -14.01 2.69
C PHE A 69 6.17 -12.48 2.73
N GLU A 70 6.71 -11.74 1.76
CA GLU A 70 6.43 -10.30 1.60
C GLU A 70 4.92 -10.05 1.45
N THR A 71 4.27 -10.74 0.51
CA THR A 71 2.81 -10.62 0.29
C THR A 71 2.00 -11.06 1.51
N THR A 72 2.46 -12.10 2.22
CA THR A 72 1.85 -12.54 3.48
C THR A 72 1.91 -11.46 4.55
N VAL A 73 3.06 -10.80 4.73
CA VAL A 73 3.23 -9.71 5.70
C VAL A 73 2.31 -8.53 5.38
N ILE A 74 2.23 -8.12 4.11
CA ILE A 74 1.32 -7.04 3.67
C ILE A 74 -0.14 -7.41 3.94
N PHE A 75 -0.52 -8.65 3.63
CA PHE A 75 -1.87 -9.14 3.90
C PHE A 75 -2.20 -9.13 5.40
N CYS A 76 -1.29 -9.63 6.25
CA CYS A 76 -1.45 -9.59 7.70
C CYS A 76 -1.55 -8.16 8.23
N ALA A 77 -0.75 -7.22 7.71
CA ALA A 77 -0.84 -5.81 8.06
C ALA A 77 -2.21 -5.23 7.69
N GLY A 78 -2.74 -5.57 6.52
CA GLY A 78 -4.09 -5.20 6.10
C GLY A 78 -5.16 -5.70 7.08
N ILE A 79 -5.13 -6.99 7.43
CA ILE A 79 -6.03 -7.58 8.43
C ILE A 79 -5.91 -6.88 9.78
N ALA A 80 -4.69 -6.63 10.25
CA ALA A 80 -4.46 -5.94 11.52
C ALA A 80 -5.09 -4.53 11.52
N CYS A 81 -4.94 -3.77 10.44
CA CYS A 81 -5.61 -2.48 10.27
C CYS A 81 -7.13 -2.61 10.32
N PHE A 82 -7.72 -3.59 9.62
CA PHE A 82 -9.16 -3.84 9.68
C PHE A 82 -9.64 -4.18 11.09
N MET A 83 -8.90 -4.99 11.84
CA MET A 83 -9.23 -5.36 13.22
C MET A 83 -9.14 -4.16 14.17
N LEU A 84 -8.12 -3.32 14.03
CA LEU A 84 -7.90 -2.14 14.87
C LEU A 84 -8.92 -1.02 14.58
N LEU A 85 -9.31 -0.83 13.33
CA LEU A 85 -10.29 0.19 12.92
C LEU A 85 -11.74 -0.25 13.11
N ARG A 86 -11.98 -1.50 13.50
CA ARG A 86 -13.32 -2.01 13.76
C ARG A 86 -13.96 -1.27 14.93
N LYS A 87 -15.00 -0.48 14.64
CA LYS A 87 -15.84 0.14 15.68
C LYS A 87 -16.84 -0.87 16.22
N PHE A 88 -16.87 -1.04 17.54
CA PHE A 88 -17.83 -1.90 18.26
C PHE A 88 -19.02 -1.12 18.86
N GLU A 89 -18.99 0.21 18.83
CA GLU A 89 -20.11 1.03 19.29
C GLU A 89 -21.24 1.07 18.26
N ALA A 90 -22.48 1.07 18.74
CA ALA A 90 -23.65 1.35 17.93
C ALA A 90 -23.53 2.77 17.36
N GLN A 91 -23.23 2.85 16.06
CA GLN A 91 -23.07 4.09 15.32
C GLN A 91 -24.25 5.02 15.64
N SER A 92 -23.97 6.26 16.06
CA SER A 92 -25.01 7.29 16.22
C SER A 92 -25.87 7.28 14.97
N LYS A 93 -27.19 7.04 15.11
CA LYS A 93 -28.15 6.97 13.99
C LYS A 93 -28.42 8.34 13.36
N ASP A 94 -27.51 9.29 13.57
CA ASP A 94 -27.60 10.62 13.01
C ASP A 94 -27.35 10.53 11.51
N VAL A 95 -28.29 11.06 10.73
CA VAL A 95 -28.22 11.06 9.28
C VAL A 95 -28.10 12.50 8.80
N TYR A 96 -27.20 12.72 7.85
CA TYR A 96 -27.03 14.01 7.22
C TYR A 96 -27.60 13.93 5.80
N TYR A 97 -28.32 14.96 5.39
CA TYR A 97 -28.89 15.10 4.05
C TYR A 97 -28.43 16.40 3.42
N ARG A 98 -28.20 16.40 2.12
CA ARG A 98 -27.95 17.60 1.34
C ARG A 98 -29.13 17.84 0.42
N HIS A 99 -29.67 19.05 0.44
CA HIS A 99 -30.65 19.49 -0.54
C HIS A 99 -29.93 19.82 -1.85
N ILE A 100 -30.24 19.09 -2.93
CA ILE A 100 -29.54 19.18 -4.22
C ILE A 100 -29.65 20.58 -4.84
N PRO A 101 -30.84 21.22 -4.88
CA PRO A 101 -31.00 22.54 -5.51
C PRO A 101 -30.34 23.70 -4.74
N THR A 102 -30.32 23.67 -3.41
CA THR A 102 -29.82 24.80 -2.59
C THR A 102 -28.47 24.55 -1.93
N GLY A 103 -27.99 23.30 -1.95
CA GLY A 103 -26.76 22.90 -1.27
C GLY A 103 -26.84 22.87 0.26
N ILE A 104 -27.99 23.19 0.86
CA ILE A 104 -28.18 23.20 2.32
C ILE A 104 -28.05 21.79 2.88
N THR A 105 -27.29 21.64 3.97
CA THR A 105 -27.15 20.39 4.72
C THR A 105 -28.06 20.37 5.94
N ILE A 106 -28.77 19.25 6.13
CA ILE A 106 -29.71 18.99 7.21
C ILE A 106 -29.19 17.82 8.04
N HIS A 107 -29.12 18.02 9.36
CA HIS A 107 -28.79 16.98 10.32
C HIS A 107 -30.07 16.47 10.99
N VAL A 108 -30.36 15.18 10.81
CA VAL A 108 -31.53 14.51 11.40
C VAL A 108 -31.05 13.57 12.50
N LYS A 109 -31.36 13.90 13.74
CA LYS A 109 -31.01 13.09 14.92
C LYS A 109 -31.97 11.94 15.16
N GLY A 110 -31.46 10.83 15.68
CA GLY A 110 -32.28 9.73 16.22
C GLY A 110 -32.83 8.73 15.21
N GLY A 111 -32.19 8.57 14.04
CA GLY A 111 -32.50 7.49 13.10
C GLY A 111 -33.80 7.66 12.31
N LYS A 112 -34.46 8.81 12.40
CA LYS A 112 -35.55 9.18 11.50
C LYS A 112 -34.97 9.46 10.12
N GLN A 113 -35.47 8.79 9.09
CA GLN A 113 -35.02 8.97 7.71
C GLN A 113 -36.05 9.79 6.94
N ILE A 114 -35.59 10.73 6.13
CA ILE A 114 -36.43 11.35 5.10
C ILE A 114 -36.77 10.24 4.09
N PRO A 115 -38.05 10.08 3.68
CA PRO A 115 -38.44 9.06 2.73
C PRO A 115 -37.60 9.14 1.45
N PRO A 116 -37.13 8.00 0.89
CA PRO A 116 -36.31 7.98 -0.32
C PRO A 116 -37.02 8.51 -1.58
N THR A 117 -38.31 8.83 -1.47
CA THR A 117 -39.15 9.37 -2.53
C THR A 117 -38.84 10.83 -2.90
N SER A 118 -38.12 11.58 -2.07
CA SER A 118 -37.74 12.95 -2.40
C SER A 118 -36.46 12.98 -3.25
N LYS A 119 -36.60 13.23 -4.56
CA LYS A 119 -35.45 13.44 -5.48
C LYS A 119 -34.57 14.65 -5.12
N GLU A 120 -35.03 15.49 -4.19
CA GLU A 120 -34.38 16.75 -3.82
C GLU A 120 -33.34 16.60 -2.71
N PHE A 121 -33.31 15.46 -2.00
CA PHE A 121 -32.41 15.22 -0.88
C PHE A 121 -31.49 14.02 -1.12
N GLU A 122 -30.18 14.24 -1.03
CA GLU A 122 -29.14 13.23 -1.11
C GLU A 122 -28.61 12.93 0.28
N LYS A 123 -28.50 11.65 0.67
CA LYS A 123 -27.89 11.26 1.94
C LYS A 123 -26.38 11.49 1.87
N ILE A 124 -25.82 12.23 2.83
CA ILE A 124 -24.40 12.53 2.92
C ILE A 124 -23.79 11.94 4.20
N ASP A 125 -22.48 11.71 4.17
CA ASP A 125 -21.76 11.17 5.32
C ASP A 125 -21.37 12.30 6.30
N ALA A 126 -21.30 11.97 7.59
CA ALA A 126 -21.07 12.96 8.66
C ALA A 126 -19.68 13.60 8.61
N ILE A 127 -18.73 12.92 7.97
CA ILE A 127 -17.29 13.21 8.04
C ILE A 127 -16.78 13.87 6.76
N TRP A 128 -17.54 13.81 5.65
CA TRP A 128 -17.06 14.25 4.34
C TRP A 128 -18.16 14.89 3.50
N THR A 129 -18.04 16.19 3.19
CA THR A 129 -18.49 16.80 1.92
C THR A 129 -17.76 18.13 1.70
N PRO A 130 -17.26 18.39 0.48
CA PRO A 130 -18.14 18.77 -0.64
C PRO A 130 -18.06 17.80 -1.84
N TYR A 131 -19.16 17.76 -2.60
CA TYR A 131 -19.13 17.25 -3.98
C TYR A 131 -18.20 18.15 -4.79
N ASP A 132 -17.07 17.60 -5.22
CA ASP A 132 -16.17 18.26 -6.15
C ASP A 132 -16.37 17.66 -7.55
N LEU A 133 -17.00 18.45 -8.43
CA LEU A 133 -17.26 18.06 -9.82
C LEU A 133 -15.96 17.71 -10.54
N ILE A 134 -14.84 18.36 -10.20
CA ILE A 134 -13.54 18.11 -10.81
C ILE A 134 -13.06 16.73 -10.37
N ILE A 135 -13.00 16.45 -9.06
CA ILE A 135 -12.52 15.16 -8.54
C ILE A 135 -13.37 14.01 -9.10
N ASN A 136 -14.70 14.16 -9.14
CA ASN A 136 -15.59 13.11 -9.63
C ASN A 136 -15.40 12.87 -11.14
N THR A 137 -15.39 13.94 -11.95
CA THR A 137 -15.18 13.84 -13.41
C THR A 137 -13.82 13.24 -13.72
N VAL A 138 -12.76 13.72 -13.07
CA VAL A 138 -11.39 13.26 -13.26
C VAL A 138 -11.23 11.81 -12.81
N SER A 139 -11.76 11.42 -11.65
CA SER A 139 -11.68 10.03 -11.16
C SER A 139 -12.42 9.07 -12.08
N ARG A 140 -13.60 9.45 -12.57
CA ARG A 140 -14.38 8.62 -13.50
C ARG A 140 -13.67 8.39 -14.82
N PHE A 141 -12.88 9.37 -15.27
CA PHE A 141 -12.04 9.23 -16.45
C PHE A 141 -10.76 8.41 -16.15
N LEU A 142 -10.05 8.70 -15.04
CA LEU A 142 -8.74 8.10 -14.73
C LEU A 142 -8.81 6.65 -14.24
N VAL A 143 -9.80 6.27 -13.43
CA VAL A 143 -9.85 4.94 -12.80
C VAL A 143 -9.78 3.80 -13.82
N PRO A 144 -10.53 3.81 -14.94
CA PRO A 144 -10.40 2.79 -15.97
C PRO A 144 -8.98 2.71 -16.57
N PHE A 145 -8.32 3.85 -16.81
CA PHE A 145 -6.94 3.86 -17.33
C PHE A 145 -5.95 3.30 -16.31
N ILE A 146 -6.10 3.66 -15.03
CA ILE A 146 -5.25 3.12 -13.95
C ILE A 146 -5.43 1.61 -13.87
N GLN A 147 -6.66 1.10 -13.97
CA GLN A 147 -6.94 -0.34 -13.96
C GLN A 147 -6.35 -1.06 -15.19
N LEU A 148 -6.51 -0.50 -16.38
CA LEU A 148 -5.93 -1.05 -17.61
C LEU A 148 -4.40 -1.06 -17.55
N PHE A 149 -3.79 0.03 -17.06
CA PHE A 149 -2.34 0.11 -16.88
C PHE A 149 -1.85 -0.88 -15.83
N ALA A 150 -2.56 -1.05 -14.71
CA ALA A 150 -2.22 -2.03 -13.70
C ALA A 150 -2.25 -3.46 -14.25
N LEU A 151 -3.25 -3.80 -15.06
CA LEU A 151 -3.32 -5.10 -15.75
C LEU A 151 -2.19 -5.27 -16.76
N TYR A 152 -1.86 -4.21 -17.52
CA TYR A 152 -0.73 -4.22 -18.46
C TYR A 152 0.62 -4.44 -17.76
N VAL A 153 0.81 -3.90 -16.56
CA VAL A 153 2.05 -4.10 -15.79
C VAL A 153 2.17 -5.55 -15.26
N ILE A 154 1.04 -6.22 -15.01
CA ILE A 154 1.00 -7.59 -14.49
C ILE A 154 1.09 -8.63 -15.63
N ALA A 155 0.52 -8.34 -16.80
CA ALA A 155 0.44 -9.25 -17.95
C ALA A 155 1.71 -9.22 -18.82
#